data_AF-U5CQ34-F1
#
_entry.id   AF-U5CQ34-F1
#
_cell.length_a   1.000
_cell.length_b   1.000
_cell.length_c   1.000
_cell.angle_alpha   90.00
_cell.angle_beta   90.00
_cell.angle_gamma   90.00
#
_symmetry.space_group_name_H-M   'P 1'
#
loop_
_entity.id
_entity.type
_entity.pdbx_description
1 polymer ?
#
loop_
_entity_poly.entity_id
_entity_poly.type
_entity_poly.pdbx_seq_one_letter_code
_entity_poly.pdbx_strand_id
1 'polypeptide(L)'
;MWILSGMAGIVVAYLLNSVVVKRYGERAVIYIVPFIEESSKTVFGYLTSSILASHFMFGIAEAVNDYTKASYKINGRAAVLSILSHSIFGVVSYVLVEKVNLFVAILSASLLHLLWNRFMLR
;
A
#
# COMPACT_ATOMS: atom_id res chain seq x y z
N MET A 1 3.34 -3.13 -19.38
CA MET A 1 4.34 -3.10 -18.28
C MET A 1 3.71 -2.68 -16.95
N TRP A 2 2.97 -1.58 -16.92
CA TRP A 2 2.23 -1.03 -15.76
C TRP A 2 1.36 -2.04 -14.96
N ILE A 3 0.59 -2.89 -15.65
CA ILE A 3 -0.26 -3.90 -14.99
C ILE A 3 0.61 -4.98 -14.34
N LEU A 4 1.66 -5.43 -15.03
CA LEU A 4 2.57 -6.46 -14.53
C LEU A 4 3.35 -5.99 -13.29
N SER A 5 3.74 -4.71 -13.24
CA SER A 5 4.41 -4.13 -12.07
C SER A 5 3.49 -4.09 -10.85
N GLY A 6 2.24 -3.65 -11.05
CA GLY A 6 1.23 -3.64 -10.00
C GLY A 6 0.96 -5.04 -9.47
N MET A 7 0.79 -6.03 -10.36
CA MET A 7 0.57 -7.42 -9.97
C MET A 7 1.77 -8.02 -9.21
N ALA A 8 3.01 -7.78 -9.66
CA ALA A 8 4.19 -8.25 -8.96
C ALA A 8 4.30 -7.66 -7.54
N GLY A 9 4.06 -6.34 -7.40
CA GLY A 9 4.04 -5.67 -6.11
C GLY A 9 2.95 -6.21 -5.18
N ILE A 10 1.74 -6.45 -5.70
CA ILE A 10 0.62 -7.05 -4.94
C ILE A 10 1.00 -8.44 -4.45
N VAL A 11 1.52 -9.31 -5.31
CA VAL A 11 1.87 -10.69 -4.96
C VAL A 11 2.96 -10.72 -3.88
N VAL A 12 4.03 -9.95 -4.06
CA VAL A 12 5.14 -9.92 -3.10
C VAL A 12 4.67 -9.37 -1.76
N ALA A 13 3.93 -8.25 -1.77
CA ALA A 13 3.40 -7.68 -0.55
C ALA A 13 2.46 -8.66 0.16
N TYR A 14 1.54 -9.30 -0.56
CA TYR A 14 0.60 -10.27 0.03
C TYR A 14 1.30 -11.44 0.72
N LEU A 15 2.33 -12.02 0.09
CA LEU A 15 3.11 -13.11 0.67
C LEU A 15 3.85 -12.68 1.94
N LEU A 16 4.53 -11.53 1.89
CA LEU A 16 5.28 -11.00 3.03
C LEU A 16 4.35 -10.57 4.18
N ASN A 17 3.25 -9.88 3.85
CA ASN A 17 2.19 -9.50 4.78
C ASN A 17 1.65 -10.73 5.51
N SER A 18 1.34 -11.81 4.78
CA SER A 18 0.81 -13.05 5.37
C SER A 18 1.77 -13.65 6.39
N VAL A 19 3.08 -13.62 6.13
CA VAL A 19 4.10 -14.12 7.06
C VAL A 19 4.15 -13.26 8.32
N VAL A 20 4.19 -11.93 8.20
CA VAL A 20 4.31 -11.06 9.37
C VAL A 20 3.02 -10.97 10.19
N VAL A 21 1.86 -10.99 9.54
CA VAL A 21 0.55 -10.99 10.21
C VAL A 21 0.35 -12.30 10.96
N LYS A 22 0.75 -13.45 10.40
CA LYS A 22 0.71 -14.74 11.11
C LYS A 22 1.55 -14.73 12.40
N ARG A 23 2.66 -13.99 12.43
CA ARG A 23 3.58 -13.93 13.58
C ARG A 23 3.23 -12.85 14.61
N TYR A 24 2.77 -11.69 14.16
CA TYR A 24 2.63 -10.50 15.01
C TYR A 24 1.19 -9.96 15.07
N GLY A 25 0.23 -10.59 14.38
CA GLY A 25 -1.20 -10.26 14.42
C GLY A 25 -1.50 -8.84 13.93
N GLU A 26 -2.51 -8.21 14.53
CA GLU A 26 -2.98 -6.87 14.16
C GLU A 26 -1.90 -5.78 14.32
N ARG A 27 -0.96 -5.95 15.25
CA ARG A 27 0.18 -5.02 15.38
C ARG A 27 1.03 -5.00 14.11
N ALA A 28 1.12 -6.12 13.38
CA ALA A 28 1.83 -6.15 12.10
C ALA A 28 1.18 -5.22 11.08
N VAL A 29 -0.16 -5.21 11.02
CA VAL A 29 -0.95 -4.40 10.07
C VAL A 29 -0.69 -2.91 10.27
N ILE A 30 -0.46 -2.48 11.51
CA ILE A 30 -0.16 -1.08 11.82
C ILE A 30 1.32 -0.77 11.59
N TYR A 31 2.24 -1.60 12.10
CA TYR A 31 3.66 -1.19 12.24
C TYR A 31 4.61 -1.77 11.20
N ILE A 32 4.30 -2.90 10.56
CA ILE A 32 5.23 -3.65 9.71
C ILE A 32 4.74 -3.70 8.26
N VAL A 33 3.46 -4.05 8.07
CA VAL A 33 2.80 -4.17 6.77
C VAL A 33 2.97 -2.90 5.90
N PRO A 34 2.82 -1.67 6.43
CA PRO A 34 3.03 -0.47 5.61
C PRO A 34 4.41 -0.41 4.95
N PHE A 35 5.46 -0.81 5.66
CA PHE A 35 6.82 -0.83 5.11
C PHE A 35 6.99 -1.87 4.00
N ILE A 36 6.39 -3.05 4.17
CA ILE A 36 6.41 -4.11 3.15
C ILE A 36 5.69 -3.64 1.90
N GLU A 37 4.51 -3.06 2.06
CA GLU A 37 3.67 -2.63 0.94
C GLU A 37 4.27 -1.46 0.18
N GLU A 38 4.67 -0.38 0.86
CA GLU A 38 5.25 0.77 0.18
C GLU A 38 6.58 0.43 -0.49
N SER A 39 7.39 -0.45 0.12
CA SER A 39 8.60 -0.96 -0.53
C SER A 39 8.25 -1.72 -1.81
N SER A 40 7.28 -2.63 -1.75
CA SER A 40 6.87 -3.44 -2.91
C SER A 40 6.33 -2.55 -4.03
N LYS A 41 5.35 -1.69 -3.74
CA LYS A 41 4.74 -0.79 -4.73
C LYS A 41 5.75 0.16 -5.35
N THR A 42 6.63 0.74 -4.54
CA THR A 42 7.57 1.76 -5.01
C THR A 42 8.72 1.13 -5.79
N VAL A 43 9.29 0.01 -5.35
CA VAL A 43 10.37 -0.67 -6.09
C VAL A 43 9.87 -1.20 -7.42
N PHE A 44 8.77 -1.96 -7.44
CA PHE A 44 8.24 -2.49 -8.70
C PHE A 44 7.77 -1.37 -9.62
N GLY A 45 7.10 -0.35 -9.07
CA GLY A 45 6.72 0.83 -9.83
C GLY A 45 7.91 1.62 -10.38
N TYR A 46 9.01 1.73 -9.63
CA TYR A 46 10.22 2.41 -10.09
C TYR A 46 10.88 1.67 -11.25
N LEU A 47 11.04 0.35 -11.13
CA LEU A 47 11.66 -0.50 -12.16
C LEU A 47 10.92 -0.49 -13.50
N THR A 48 9.62 -0.16 -13.48
CA THR A 48 8.77 -0.11 -14.69
C THR A 48 8.29 1.30 -15.03
N SER A 49 8.83 2.34 -14.38
CA SER A 49 8.45 3.74 -14.56
C SER A 49 6.94 4.00 -14.39
N SER A 50 6.31 3.28 -13.45
CA SER A 50 4.86 3.28 -13.23
C SER A 50 4.48 3.27 -11.74
N ILE A 51 5.19 4.04 -10.91
CA ILE A 51 4.95 4.17 -9.46
C ILE A 51 3.47 4.48 -9.15
N LEU A 52 2.89 5.45 -9.84
CA LEU A 52 1.49 5.85 -9.64
C LEU A 52 0.52 4.70 -9.93
N ALA A 53 0.69 4.02 -11.07
CA ALA A 53 -0.16 2.90 -11.45
C ALA A 53 0.00 1.71 -10.49
N SER A 54 1.22 1.45 -10.01
CA SER A 54 1.47 0.39 -9.04
C SER A 54 0.71 0.63 -7.73
N HIS A 55 0.70 1.87 -7.25
CA HIS A 55 -0.03 2.21 -6.02
C HIS A 55 -1.55 2.22 -6.22
N PHE A 56 -2.03 2.71 -7.37
CA PHE A 56 -3.45 2.68 -7.71
C PHE A 56 -3.98 1.24 -7.80
N MET A 57 -3.26 0.34 -8.48
CA MET A 57 -3.63 -1.08 -8.57
C MET A 57 -3.65 -1.75 -7.20
N PHE A 58 -2.70 -1.42 -6.33
CA PHE A 58 -2.70 -1.92 -4.97
C PHE A 58 -3.92 -1.41 -4.18
N GLY A 59 -4.28 -0.13 -4.35
CA GLY A 59 -5.49 0.44 -3.77
C GLY A 59 -6.76 -0.25 -4.25
N ILE A 60 -6.83 -0.69 -5.51
CA ILE A 60 -7.93 -1.52 -6.00
C ILE A 60 -7.96 -2.88 -5.31
N ALA A 61 -6.80 -3.53 -5.15
CA ALA A 61 -6.72 -4.84 -4.50
C ALA A 61 -7.18 -4.77 -3.03
N GLU A 62 -6.70 -3.77 -2.28
CA GLU A 62 -7.16 -3.54 -0.91
C GLU A 62 -8.62 -3.09 -0.85
N ALA A 63 -9.11 -2.30 -1.81
CA ALA A 63 -10.53 -1.94 -1.86
C ALA A 63 -11.45 -3.15 -2.00
N VAL A 64 -11.06 -4.16 -2.79
CA VAL A 64 -11.81 -5.42 -2.89
C VAL A 64 -11.75 -6.18 -1.56
N ASN A 65 -10.58 -6.23 -0.93
CA ASN A 65 -10.38 -6.86 0.37
C ASN A 65 -11.24 -6.20 1.47
N ASP A 66 -11.22 -4.88 1.55
CA ASP A 66 -11.97 -4.09 2.52
C ASP A 66 -13.47 -4.16 2.26
N TYR A 67 -13.89 -4.14 1.00
CA TYR A 67 -15.31 -4.28 0.65
C TYR A 67 -15.89 -5.63 1.10
N THR A 68 -15.09 -6.69 1.00
CA THR A 68 -15.52 -8.06 1.33
C THR A 68 -15.42 -8.38 2.82
N LYS A 69 -14.47 -7.79 3.54
CA LYS A 69 -14.24 -8.07 4.96
C LYS A 69 -14.93 -7.10 5.92
N ALA A 70 -15.13 -5.85 5.51
CA ALA A 70 -15.77 -4.87 6.38
C ALA A 70 -17.28 -5.08 6.45
N SER A 71 -17.90 -4.60 7.53
CA SER A 71 -19.36 -4.66 7.67
C SER A 71 -20.07 -3.88 6.56
N TYR A 72 -21.27 -4.33 6.16
CA TYR A 72 -22.09 -3.70 5.11
C TYR A 72 -22.30 -2.18 5.31
N LYS A 73 -22.29 -1.70 6.55
CA LYS A 73 -22.47 -0.27 6.86
C LYS A 73 -21.31 0.60 6.40
N ILE A 74 -20.10 0.04 6.28
CA ILE A 74 -18.88 0.82 6.00
C ILE A 74 -18.09 0.29 4.79
N ASN A 75 -18.41 -0.88 4.25
CA ASN A 75 -17.63 -1.55 3.22
C ASN A 75 -17.36 -0.68 1.98
N GLY A 76 -18.37 0.04 1.49
CA GLY A 76 -18.21 0.96 0.35
C GLY A 76 -17.29 2.14 0.67
N ARG A 77 -17.39 2.69 1.90
CA ARG A 77 -16.51 3.79 2.34
C ARG A 77 -15.07 3.31 2.51
N ALA A 78 -14.89 2.12 3.10
CA ALA A 78 -13.57 1.51 3.27
C ALA A 78 -12.90 1.27 1.92
N ALA A 79 -13.65 0.71 0.96
CA ALA A 79 -13.15 0.47 -0.40
C ALA A 79 -12.71 1.78 -1.09
N VAL A 80 -13.52 2.84 -1.03
CA VAL A 80 -13.17 4.14 -1.61
C VAL A 80 -11.95 4.75 -0.92
N LEU A 81 -11.91 4.72 0.41
CA LEU A 81 -10.77 5.23 1.17
C LEU A 81 -9.48 4.46 0.88
N SER A 82 -9.57 3.16 0.61
CA SER A 82 -8.43 2.33 0.22
C SER A 82 -7.81 2.82 -1.10
N ILE A 83 -8.63 2.99 -2.16
CA ILE A 83 -8.14 3.52 -3.45
C ILE A 83 -7.54 4.93 -3.27
N LEU A 84 -8.22 5.82 -2.55
CA LEU A 84 -7.78 7.21 -2.39
C LEU A 84 -6.48 7.31 -1.60
N SER A 85 -6.40 6.66 -0.43
CA SER A 85 -5.21 6.70 0.42
C SER A 85 -3.99 6.13 -0.29
N HIS A 86 -4.11 4.96 -0.92
CA HIS A 86 -3.01 4.36 -1.68
C HIS A 86 -2.60 5.21 -2.89
N SER A 87 -3.54 5.87 -3.56
CA SER A 87 -3.20 6.80 -4.65
C SER A 87 -2.41 8.01 -4.13
N ILE A 88 -2.77 8.56 -2.96
CA ILE A 88 -2.04 9.65 -2.29
C ILE A 88 -0.62 9.18 -1.93
N PHE A 89 -0.48 7.98 -1.36
CA PHE A 89 0.85 7.41 -1.08
C PHE A 89 1.67 7.26 -2.36
N GLY A 90 1.04 6.86 -3.46
CA GLY A 90 1.67 6.80 -4.79
C GLY A 90 2.19 8.14 -5.27
N VAL A 91 1.42 9.23 -5.09
CA VAL A 91 1.86 10.60 -5.43
C VAL A 91 3.05 11.00 -4.57
N VAL A 92 3.00 10.76 -3.26
CA VAL A 92 4.12 11.04 -2.34
C VAL A 92 5.37 10.28 -2.76
N SER A 93 5.24 8.97 -3.02
CA SER A 93 6.35 8.13 -3.48
C SER A 93 6.93 8.64 -4.79
N TYR A 94 6.10 8.92 -5.80
CA TYR A 94 6.55 9.43 -7.08
C TYR A 94 7.32 10.75 -6.95
N VAL A 95 6.77 11.73 -6.24
CA VAL A 95 7.43 13.04 -6.06
C VAL A 95 8.77 12.87 -5.33
N LEU A 96 8.83 12.05 -4.29
CA LEU A 96 10.07 11.86 -3.52
C LEU A 96 11.12 11.05 -4.27
N VAL A 97 10.72 10.10 -5.11
CA VAL A 97 11.65 9.41 -6.01
C VAL A 97 12.28 10.41 -6.98
N GLU A 98 11.47 11.28 -7.59
CA GLU A 98 11.93 12.26 -8.58
C GLU A 98 12.77 13.39 -7.95
N LYS A 99 12.46 13.81 -6.72
CA LYS A 99 13.09 14.98 -6.08
C LYS A 99 14.21 14.65 -5.12
N VAL A 100 14.24 13.44 -4.57
CA VAL A 100 15.15 13.09 -3.47
C VAL A 100 15.85 11.76 -3.74
N ASN A 101 15.18 10.62 -3.52
CA ASN A 101 15.62 9.28 -3.88
C ASN A 101 14.57 8.23 -3.46
N LEU A 102 14.80 7.00 -3.93
CA LEU A 102 13.96 5.83 -3.66
C LEU A 102 13.77 5.52 -2.17
N PHE A 103 14.82 5.63 -1.36
CA PHE A 103 14.76 5.26 0.07
C PHE A 103 13.90 6.23 0.88
N VAL A 104 14.04 7.54 0.63
CA VAL A 104 13.23 8.57 1.28
C VAL A 104 11.77 8.44 0.88
N ALA A 105 11.48 8.15 -0.40
CA ALA A 105 10.12 7.89 -0.87
C ALA A 105 9.44 6.75 -0.09
N ILE A 106 10.12 5.59 -0.02
CA ILE A 106 9.61 4.42 0.70
C ILE A 106 9.40 4.73 2.18
N LEU A 107 10.39 5.33 2.84
CA LEU A 107 10.30 5.64 4.27
C LEU A 107 9.14 6.59 4.57
N SER A 108 9.02 7.69 3.81
CA SER A 108 7.96 8.68 4.02
C SER A 108 6.57 8.12 3.74
N ALA A 109 6.39 7.40 2.63
CA ALA A 109 5.11 6.76 2.32
C ALA A 109 4.74 5.71 3.39
N SER A 110 5.72 4.94 3.88
CA SER A 110 5.49 3.91 4.92
C SER A 110 5.03 4.54 6.23
N LEU A 111 5.62 5.66 6.63
CA LEU A 111 5.23 6.39 7.83
C LEU A 111 3.82 6.99 7.68
N LEU A 112 3.50 7.58 6.53
CA LEU A 112 2.14 8.09 6.26
C LEU A 112 1.11 6.95 6.30
N HIS A 113 1.41 5.82 5.70
CA HIS A 113 0.53 4.66 5.68
C HIS A 113 0.39 4.03 7.07
N LEU A 114 1.47 3.92 7.85
CA LEU A 114 1.40 3.52 9.25
C LEU A 114 0.48 4.43 10.06
N LEU A 115 0.60 5.75 9.90
CA LEU A 115 -0.26 6.72 10.58
C LEU A 115 -1.72 6.55 10.16
N TRP A 116 -1.97 6.29 8.88
CA TRP A 116 -3.29 6.01 8.34
C TRP A 116 -3.88 4.73 8.95
N ASN A 117 -3.15 3.61 8.95
CA ASN A 117 -3.61 2.35 9.55
C ASN A 117 -3.85 2.53 11.05
N ARG A 118 -2.95 3.24 11.74
CA ARG A 118 -3.15 3.56 13.16
C ARG A 118 -4.32 4.52 13.40
N PHE A 119 -4.78 5.29 12.42
CA PHE A 119 -5.97 6.13 12.55
C PHE A 119 -7.25 5.32 12.29
N MET A 120 -7.24 4.44 11.29
CA MET A 120 -8.38 3.63 10.89
C MET A 120 -8.67 2.46 11.85
N LEU A 121 -7.64 1.86 12.45
CA LEU A 121 -7.74 0.69 13.33
C LEU A 121 -7.70 1.06 14.83
N ARG A 122 -8.10 2.28 15.19
CA ARG A 122 -8.18 2.72 16.60
C ARG A 122 -9.36 2.12 17.33
#